data_AF-A0AA39QY03-F1
#
_entry.id   AF-A0AA39QY03-F1
#
_cell.length_a   1.000
_cell.length_b   1.000
_cell.length_c   1.000
_cell.angle_alpha   90.00
_cell.angle_beta   90.00
_cell.angle_gamma   90.00
#
_symmetry.space_group_name_H-M   'P 1'
#
loop_
_entity.id
_entity.type
_entity.pdbx_description
1 polymer ?
#
loop_
_entity_poly.entity_id
_entity_poly.type
_entity_poly.pdbx_seq_one_letter_code
_entity_poly.pdbx_strand_id
1 'polypeptide(L)'
;MSSPSSFQNASAVNALLTSFLPELERLEIAYDLTTSDPATYVQNLVELSGTLLYGDLCPNPIISSRIIPRSVLLHPTANANLIDTYRSVVADGTWFVGCSIINVADFPIRPSHTPNAVLPAWRDAIAIAIPTTLGTGRTPRPTLPQRTSS
;
A
#
# COMPACT_ATOMS: atom_id res chain seq x y z
N MET A 1 -30.27 -12.55 -11.31
CA MET A 1 -30.20 -12.65 -9.84
C MET A 1 -29.10 -11.70 -9.38
N SER A 2 -29.49 -10.50 -8.93
CA SER A 2 -28.55 -9.50 -8.42
C SER A 2 -28.21 -9.87 -6.98
N SER A 3 -26.92 -10.06 -6.68
CA SER A 3 -26.46 -10.22 -5.30
C SER A 3 -26.76 -8.93 -4.54
N PRO A 4 -27.39 -8.97 -3.36
CA PRO A 4 -27.60 -7.76 -2.59
C PRO A 4 -26.23 -7.29 -2.09
N SER A 5 -25.85 -6.07 -2.46
CA SER A 5 -24.74 -5.35 -1.85
C SER A 5 -25.06 -5.17 -0.37
N SER A 6 -24.53 -6.01 0.51
CA SER A 6 -24.65 -5.81 1.95
C SER A 6 -23.82 -4.58 2.31
N PHE A 7 -24.47 -3.43 2.45
CA PHE A 7 -23.86 -2.24 3.04
C PHE A 7 -23.45 -2.60 4.47
N GLN A 8 -22.15 -2.48 4.76
CA GLN A 8 -21.62 -2.67 6.11
C GLN A 8 -21.77 -1.34 6.84
N ASN A 9 -22.48 -1.33 7.96
CA ASN A 9 -22.69 -0.11 8.74
C ASN A 9 -21.46 0.21 9.62
N ALA A 10 -21.45 1.39 10.25
CA ALA A 10 -20.34 1.81 11.14
C ALA A 10 -20.01 0.78 12.25
N SER A 11 -20.98 0.00 12.75
CA SER A 11 -20.71 -1.05 13.75
C SER A 11 -19.89 -2.22 13.20
N ALA A 12 -19.98 -2.50 11.90
CA ALA A 12 -19.14 -3.52 11.26
C ALA A 12 -17.67 -3.07 11.17
N VAL A 13 -17.42 -1.78 10.96
CA VAL A 13 -16.06 -1.21 10.97
C VAL A 13 -15.43 -1.37 12.37
N ASN A 14 -16.17 -1.05 13.43
CA ASN A 14 -15.69 -1.23 14.80
C ASN A 14 -15.35 -2.69 15.11
N ALA A 15 -16.18 -3.62 14.66
CA ALA A 15 -15.92 -5.05 14.84
C ALA A 15 -14.61 -5.49 14.13
N LEU A 16 -14.34 -4.98 12.92
CA LEU A 16 -13.09 -5.26 12.21
C LEU A 16 -11.86 -4.71 12.96
N LEU A 17 -11.98 -3.52 13.56
CA LEU A 17 -10.89 -2.85 14.26
C LEU A 17 -10.61 -3.39 15.66
N THR A 18 -11.53 -4.17 16.24
CA THR A 18 -11.45 -4.66 17.64
C THR A 18 -10.17 -5.45 17.92
N SER A 19 -9.59 -6.12 16.91
CA SER A 19 -8.33 -6.87 17.07
C SER A 19 -7.07 -6.01 16.98
N PHE A 20 -7.16 -4.78 16.47
CA PHE A 20 -6.01 -3.90 16.23
C PHE A 20 -5.85 -2.82 17.31
N LEU A 21 -6.95 -2.21 17.75
CA LEU A 21 -6.88 -1.09 18.72
C LEU A 21 -6.20 -1.48 20.05
N PRO A 22 -6.48 -2.66 20.67
CA PRO A 22 -5.80 -3.05 21.89
C PRO A 22 -4.28 -3.23 21.73
N GLU A 23 -3.81 -3.64 20.54
CA GLU A 23 -2.38 -3.74 20.27
C GLU A 23 -1.72 -2.38 20.12
N LEU A 24 -2.41 -1.39 19.54
CA LEU A 24 -1.92 0.00 19.51
C LEU A 24 -1.80 0.57 20.93
N GLU A 25 -2.80 0.31 21.77
CA GLU A 25 -2.78 0.71 23.19
C GLU A 25 -1.63 0.03 23.95
N ARG A 26 -1.45 -1.28 23.78
CA ARG A 26 -0.35 -2.05 24.39
C ARG A 26 1.03 -1.55 23.96
N LEU A 27 1.15 -1.02 22.74
CA LEU A 27 2.38 -0.45 22.19
C LEU A 27 2.54 1.05 22.48
N GLU A 28 1.59 1.67 23.20
CA GLU A 28 1.55 3.10 23.50
C GLU A 28 1.59 3.98 22.22
N ILE A 29 1.00 3.49 21.13
CA ILE A 29 0.91 4.22 19.86
C ILE A 29 -0.37 5.05 19.87
N ALA A 30 -0.22 6.37 19.91
CA ALA A 30 -1.34 7.30 19.77
C ALA A 30 -1.98 7.17 18.37
N TYR A 31 -3.32 7.21 18.30
CA TYR A 31 -4.07 7.13 17.06
C TYR A 31 -5.31 8.04 17.08
N ASP A 32 -5.68 8.53 15.90
CA ASP A 32 -6.96 9.21 15.66
C ASP A 32 -7.84 8.29 14.80
N LEU A 33 -9.00 7.89 15.32
CA LEU A 33 -9.95 7.05 14.59
C LEU A 33 -11.14 7.89 14.13
N THR A 34 -11.28 8.06 12.81
CA THR A 34 -12.48 8.63 12.18
C THR A 34 -13.12 7.58 11.30
N THR A 35 -14.42 7.32 11.50
CA THR A 35 -15.21 6.39 10.68
C THR A 35 -16.30 7.16 9.93
N SER A 36 -16.50 6.85 8.65
CA SER A 36 -17.62 7.35 7.84
C SER A 36 -18.45 6.20 7.29
N ASP A 37 -19.70 6.48 6.92
CA ASP A 37 -20.64 5.52 6.33
C ASP A 37 -21.20 6.09 5.01
N PRO A 38 -20.37 6.15 3.95
CA PRO A 38 -20.76 6.73 2.68
C PRO A 38 -21.82 5.89 1.97
N ALA A 39 -22.81 6.53 1.36
CA ALA A 39 -23.96 5.85 0.76
C ALA A 39 -23.59 5.00 -0.47
N THR A 40 -22.44 5.26 -1.10
CA THR A 40 -21.95 4.49 -2.25
C THR A 40 -20.45 4.30 -2.20
N TYR A 41 -19.96 3.28 -2.91
CA TYR A 41 -18.53 3.07 -3.12
C TYR A 41 -17.85 4.27 -3.80
N VAL A 42 -18.52 4.92 -4.76
CA VAL A 42 -17.96 6.09 -5.46
C VAL A 42 -17.81 7.26 -4.50
N GLN A 43 -18.80 7.48 -3.63
CA GLN A 43 -18.69 8.50 -2.59
C GLN A 43 -17.52 8.21 -1.65
N ASN A 44 -17.39 6.96 -1.17
CA ASN A 44 -16.24 6.55 -0.36
C ASN A 44 -14.90 6.82 -1.07
N LEU A 45 -14.81 6.49 -2.36
CA LEU A 45 -13.60 6.69 -3.15
C LEU A 45 -13.25 8.17 -3.27
N VAL A 46 -14.24 9.04 -3.53
CA VAL A 46 -14.03 10.49 -3.64
C VAL A 46 -13.62 11.09 -2.29
N GLU A 47 -14.27 10.67 -1.19
CA GLU A 47 -13.93 11.12 0.16
C GLU A 47 -12.49 10.72 0.56
N LEU A 48 -12.08 9.47 0.30
CA LEU A 48 -10.74 8.97 0.63
C LEU A 48 -9.65 9.49 -0.30
N SER A 49 -9.94 9.64 -1.60
CA SER A 49 -8.95 10.08 -2.57
C SER A 49 -8.78 11.61 -2.57
N GLY A 50 -9.73 12.35 -1.99
CA GLY A 50 -9.70 13.81 -1.98
C GLY A 50 -9.55 14.38 -3.40
N THR A 51 -8.64 15.33 -3.57
CA THR A 51 -8.34 15.92 -4.88
C THR A 51 -7.52 15.01 -5.79
N LEU A 52 -7.03 13.84 -5.34
CA LEU A 52 -6.11 12.99 -6.11
C LEU A 52 -6.69 12.46 -7.42
N LEU A 53 -8.02 12.37 -7.57
CA LEU A 53 -8.64 11.99 -8.85
C LEU A 53 -8.31 12.98 -9.99
N TYR A 54 -7.97 14.22 -9.63
CA TYR A 54 -7.52 15.28 -10.54
C TYR A 54 -6.26 16.01 -10.04
N GLY A 55 -5.58 15.42 -9.05
CA GLY A 55 -4.49 16.07 -8.32
C GLY A 55 -3.20 16.05 -9.13
N ASP A 56 -2.24 16.91 -8.73
CA ASP A 56 -0.90 16.93 -9.29
C ASP A 56 -0.16 15.65 -8.88
N LEU A 57 -0.29 14.59 -9.68
CA LEU A 57 0.59 13.43 -9.56
C LEU A 57 2.01 13.91 -9.85
N CYS A 58 2.92 13.72 -8.89
CA CYS A 58 4.29 14.15 -9.05
C CYS A 58 4.84 13.53 -10.35
N PRO A 59 5.32 14.32 -11.33
CA PRO A 59 5.40 13.86 -12.71
C PRO A 59 6.49 12.80 -12.97
N ASN A 60 7.40 12.55 -12.02
CA ASN A 60 8.52 11.63 -12.19
C ASN A 60 8.83 10.83 -10.90
N PRO A 61 7.94 9.95 -10.43
CA PRO A 61 8.25 9.11 -9.28
C PRO A 61 9.17 7.97 -9.73
N ILE A 62 10.19 7.67 -8.92
CA ILE A 62 10.92 6.41 -9.04
C ILE A 62 10.19 5.41 -8.16
N ILE A 63 9.61 4.38 -8.79
CA ILE A 63 8.76 3.40 -8.12
C ILE A 63 9.37 2.01 -8.28
N SER A 64 9.43 1.28 -7.18
CA SER A 64 9.66 -0.17 -7.17
C SER A 64 8.44 -0.86 -6.57
N SER A 65 8.33 -2.18 -6.74
CA SER A 65 7.26 -2.94 -6.09
C SER A 65 7.69 -4.35 -5.71
N ARG A 66 7.03 -4.89 -4.68
CA ARG A 66 7.16 -6.27 -4.27
C ARG A 66 5.83 -6.83 -3.79
N ILE A 67 5.41 -7.95 -4.38
CA ILE A 67 4.33 -8.78 -3.84
C ILE A 67 4.87 -9.52 -2.62
N ILE A 68 4.21 -9.34 -1.47
CA ILE A 68 4.60 -9.94 -0.20
C ILE A 68 3.71 -11.15 0.08
N PRO A 69 4.26 -12.38 0.12
CA PRO A 69 3.50 -13.58 0.45
C PRO A 69 3.01 -13.57 1.91
N ARG A 70 1.83 -14.15 2.16
CA ARG A 70 1.27 -14.39 3.51
C ARG A 70 2.25 -15.12 4.42
N SER A 71 2.98 -16.09 3.89
CA SER A 71 3.97 -16.87 4.63
C SER A 71 5.10 -16.03 5.23
N VAL A 72 5.44 -14.88 4.63
CA VAL A 72 6.45 -13.97 5.17
C VAL A 72 5.97 -13.32 6.45
N LEU A 73 4.72 -12.82 6.49
CA LEU A 73 4.18 -12.16 7.69
C LEU A 73 3.89 -13.16 8.82
N LEU A 74 3.46 -14.37 8.48
CA LEU A 74 3.13 -15.41 9.45
C LEU A 74 4.37 -16.10 10.04
N HIS A 75 5.54 -15.99 9.40
CA HIS A 75 6.79 -16.56 9.90
C HIS A 75 7.58 -15.51 10.69
N PRO A 76 7.80 -15.67 12.01
CA PRO A 76 8.37 -14.62 12.86
C PRO A 76 9.69 -14.02 12.35
N THR A 77 10.64 -14.87 11.96
CA THR A 77 11.94 -14.41 11.42
C THR A 77 11.81 -13.71 10.07
N ALA A 78 10.89 -14.16 9.21
CA ALA A 78 10.74 -13.56 7.89
C ALA A 78 10.01 -12.22 7.99
N ASN A 79 9.05 -12.12 8.91
CA ASN A 79 8.38 -10.88 9.26
C ASN A 79 9.39 -9.86 9.82
N ALA A 80 10.25 -10.26 10.76
CA ALA A 80 11.32 -9.39 11.26
C ALA A 80 12.23 -8.87 10.13
N ASN A 81 12.69 -9.75 9.24
CA ASN A 81 13.49 -9.36 8.08
C ASN A 81 12.76 -8.41 7.13
N LEU A 82 11.44 -8.58 6.96
CA LEU A 82 10.62 -7.68 6.15
C LEU A 82 10.56 -6.27 6.77
N ILE A 83 10.35 -6.19 8.09
CA ILE A 83 10.36 -4.91 8.81
C ILE A 83 11.74 -4.25 8.74
N ASP A 84 12.83 -5.01 8.86
CA ASP A 84 14.19 -4.48 8.72
C ASP A 84 14.45 -3.98 7.30
N THR A 85 13.90 -4.65 6.29
CA THR A 85 13.93 -4.18 4.91
C THR A 85 13.20 -2.84 4.77
N TYR A 86 12.00 -2.71 5.34
CA TYR A 86 11.27 -1.43 5.32
C TYR A 86 12.04 -0.32 6.04
N ARG A 87 12.63 -0.60 7.22
CA ARG A 87 13.49 0.35 7.94
C ARG A 87 14.68 0.79 7.10
N SER A 88 15.34 -0.14 6.41
CA SER A 88 16.47 0.17 5.54
C SER A 88 16.07 1.03 4.35
N VAL A 89 14.90 0.81 3.77
CA VAL A 89 14.41 1.60 2.62
C VAL A 89 14.17 3.05 3.05
N VAL A 90 13.53 3.27 4.20
CA VAL A 90 13.18 4.62 4.67
C VAL A 90 14.29 5.31 5.47
N ALA A 91 15.43 4.64 5.69
CA ALA A 91 16.47 5.07 6.63
C ALA A 91 17.06 6.46 6.32
N ASP A 92 17.15 6.82 5.04
CA ASP A 92 17.71 8.10 4.58
C ASP A 92 16.65 9.21 4.42
N GLY A 93 15.37 8.91 4.67
CA GLY A 93 14.25 9.83 4.50
C GLY A 93 13.90 10.19 3.05
N THR A 94 14.60 9.61 2.07
CA THR A 94 14.39 9.89 0.63
C THR A 94 13.28 9.02 0.05
N TRP A 95 13.12 7.81 0.58
CA TRP A 95 12.08 6.88 0.17
C TRP A 95 10.98 6.77 1.21
N PHE A 96 9.76 6.53 0.73
CA PHE A 96 8.65 6.05 1.55
C PHE A 96 8.14 4.73 1.00
N VAL A 97 7.51 3.91 1.85
CA VAL A 97 6.92 2.63 1.43
C VAL A 97 5.41 2.70 1.61
N GLY A 98 4.68 2.83 0.51
CA GLY A 98 3.23 2.62 0.49
C GLY A 98 2.92 1.13 0.36
N CYS A 99 1.87 0.64 1.03
CA CYS A 99 1.42 -0.74 0.88
C CYS A 99 -0.08 -0.79 0.61
N SER A 100 -0.51 -1.68 -0.28
CA SER A 100 -1.91 -2.10 -0.38
C SER A 100 -2.06 -3.50 0.19
N ILE A 101 -2.92 -3.64 1.21
CA ILE A 101 -3.23 -4.93 1.84
C ILE A 101 -4.37 -5.57 1.07
N ILE A 102 -4.17 -6.78 0.57
CA ILE A 102 -5.11 -7.46 -0.31
C ILE A 102 -5.10 -8.97 -0.05
N ASN A 103 -6.24 -9.62 -0.28
CA ASN A 103 -6.34 -11.07 -0.31
C ASN A 103 -7.15 -11.48 -1.54
N VAL A 104 -6.47 -12.06 -2.52
CA VAL A 104 -7.06 -12.53 -3.78
C VAL A 104 -6.81 -14.02 -4.00
N ALA A 105 -6.64 -14.77 -2.91
CA ALA A 105 -6.52 -16.23 -2.95
C ALA A 105 -7.75 -16.86 -3.64
N ASP A 106 -7.57 -18.01 -4.30
CA ASP A 106 -8.64 -18.62 -5.09
C ASP A 106 -9.80 -19.09 -4.21
N PHE A 107 -9.57 -20.05 -3.31
CA PHE A 107 -10.62 -20.57 -2.42
C PHE A 107 -10.22 -20.40 -0.94
N PRO A 108 -11.16 -20.10 -0.01
CA PRO A 108 -12.58 -19.78 -0.20
C PRO A 108 -12.84 -18.29 -0.50
N ILE A 109 -11.78 -17.50 -0.74
CA ILE A 109 -11.84 -16.04 -0.73
C ILE A 109 -12.50 -15.47 -1.98
N ARG A 110 -12.26 -16.07 -3.15
CA ARG A 110 -12.69 -15.52 -4.44
C ARG A 110 -13.66 -16.48 -5.15
N PRO A 111 -14.67 -15.96 -5.87
CA PRO A 111 -15.46 -16.77 -6.79
C PRO A 111 -14.59 -17.41 -7.88
N SER A 112 -15.07 -18.53 -8.43
CA SER A 112 -14.43 -19.19 -9.57
C SER A 112 -14.25 -18.21 -10.74
N HIS A 113 -13.13 -18.33 -11.44
CA HIS A 113 -12.78 -17.48 -12.56
C HIS A 113 -12.14 -18.29 -13.69
N THR A 114 -12.27 -17.80 -14.92
CA THR A 114 -11.59 -18.37 -16.08
C THR A 114 -10.06 -18.32 -15.89
N PRO A 115 -9.30 -19.33 -16.37
CA PRO A 115 -7.84 -19.27 -16.39
C PRO A 115 -7.33 -17.96 -17.00
N ASN A 116 -6.30 -17.38 -16.40
CA ASN A 116 -5.71 -16.11 -16.83
C ASN A 116 -4.20 -16.08 -16.54
N ALA A 117 -3.52 -15.07 -17.08
CA ALA A 117 -2.08 -14.90 -16.93
C ALA A 117 -1.68 -14.11 -15.67
N VAL A 118 -2.55 -14.03 -14.66
CA VAL A 118 -2.19 -13.37 -13.40
C VAL A 118 -1.09 -14.18 -12.73
N LEU A 119 0.02 -13.51 -12.38
CA LEU A 119 1.15 -14.13 -11.72
C LEU A 119 0.68 -14.90 -10.46
N PRO A 120 1.03 -16.19 -10.29
CA PRO A 120 0.54 -16.99 -9.17
C PRO A 120 0.83 -16.39 -7.79
N ALA A 121 1.93 -15.63 -7.66
CA ALA A 121 2.29 -14.94 -6.42
C ALA A 121 1.19 -14.02 -5.87
N TRP A 122 0.28 -13.51 -6.73
CA TRP A 122 -0.87 -12.74 -6.26
C TRP A 122 -1.83 -13.57 -5.40
N ARG A 123 -1.95 -14.89 -5.63
CA ARG A 123 -2.82 -15.78 -4.86
C ARG A 123 -2.31 -16.04 -3.45
N ASP A 124 -1.00 -15.91 -3.25
CA ASP A 124 -0.35 -16.06 -1.96
C ASP A 124 -0.09 -14.72 -1.27
N ALA A 125 -0.38 -13.60 -1.92
CA ALA A 125 -0.10 -12.27 -1.40
C ALA A 125 -0.98 -11.91 -0.18
N ILE A 126 -0.41 -11.10 0.71
CA ILE A 126 -1.16 -10.31 1.71
C ILE A 126 -1.01 -8.82 1.49
N ALA A 127 0.07 -8.41 0.83
CA ALA A 127 0.33 -7.02 0.52
C ALA A 127 1.10 -6.90 -0.79
N ILE A 128 0.95 -5.75 -1.43
CA ILE A 128 1.92 -5.23 -2.39
C ILE A 128 2.58 -4.00 -1.78
N ALA A 129 3.89 -4.07 -1.58
CA ALA A 129 4.70 -2.96 -1.08
C ALA A 129 5.27 -2.17 -2.28
N ILE A 130 5.20 -0.86 -2.20
CA ILE A 130 5.54 0.07 -3.28
C ILE A 130 6.48 1.16 -2.73
N PRO A 131 7.79 0.86 -2.60
CA PRO A 131 8.79 1.88 -2.33
C PRO A 131 8.80 2.95 -3.42
N THR A 132 8.69 4.21 -3.02
CA THR A 132 8.60 5.35 -3.93
C THR A 132 9.51 6.48 -3.44
N THR A 133 10.17 7.14 -4.38
CA THR A 133 10.86 8.42 -4.16
C THR A 133 10.60 9.38 -5.33
N LEU A 134 10.93 10.65 -5.14
CA LEU A 134 10.83 11.66 -6.18
C LEU A 134 12.08 11.62 -7.07
N GLY A 135 11.90 11.55 -8.38
CA GLY A 135 12.98 11.69 -9.33
C GLY A 135 13.65 13.05 -9.19
N THR A 136 14.94 13.07 -8.89
CA THR A 136 15.73 14.30 -8.76
C THR A 136 15.95 14.92 -10.14
N GLY A 137 14.97 15.66 -10.66
CA GLY A 137 15.12 16.50 -11.86
C GLY A 137 16.08 17.70 -11.68
N ARG A 138 16.94 17.69 -10.65
CA ARG A 138 17.91 18.73 -10.29
C ARG A 138 19.25 18.16 -9.83
N THR A 139 19.80 17.17 -10.54
CA THR A 139 21.28 17.17 -10.65
C THR A 139 21.64 18.30 -11.61
N PRO A 140 22.41 19.33 -11.19
CA PRO A 140 23.05 20.22 -12.15
C PRO A 140 23.80 19.32 -13.12
N ARG A 141 23.50 19.43 -14.42
CA ARG A 141 24.28 18.77 -15.46
C ARG A 141 25.75 19.09 -15.16
N PRO A 142 26.64 18.11 -14.93
CA PRO A 142 28.06 18.43 -14.81
C PRO A 142 28.44 19.14 -16.10
N THR A 143 28.80 20.42 -15.97
CA THR A 143 29.32 21.19 -17.08
C THR A 143 30.55 20.43 -17.57
N LEU A 144 30.50 19.92 -18.80
CA LEU A 144 31.69 19.38 -19.44
C LEU A 144 32.80 20.43 -19.31
N PRO A 145 34.01 20.08 -18.82
CA PRO A 145 35.11 21.02 -18.81
C PRO A 145 35.35 21.47 -20.24
N GLN A 146 35.16 22.77 -20.48
CA GLN A 146 35.55 23.41 -21.73
C GLN A 146 37.04 23.19 -21.89
N ARG A 147 37.42 22.37 -22.88
CA ARG A 147 38.81 22.17 -23.27
C ARG A 147 39.33 23.52 -23.75
N THR A 148 40.18 24.17 -22.96
CA THR A 148 40.90 25.36 -23.39
C THR A 148 41.92 24.94 -24.44
N SER A 149 41.66 25.29 -25.70
CA SER A 149 42.66 25.26 -26.76
C SER A 149 43.68 26.36 -26.46
N SER A 150 44.94 25.95 -26.23
CA SER A 150 46.11 26.85 -26.31
C SER A 150 46.51 27.04 -27.77
#